data_AF-A0A813G9P4-F1
#
_entry.id   AF-A0A813G9P4-F1
#
_cell.length_a   1.000
_cell.length_b   1.000
_cell.length_c   1.000
_cell.angle_alpha   90.00
_cell.angle_beta   90.00
_cell.angle_gamma   90.00
#
_symmetry.space_group_name_H-M   'P 1'
#
loop_
_entity.id
_entity.type
_entity.pdbx_description
1 polymer ?
#
loop_
_entity_poly.entity_id
_entity_poly.type
_entity_poly.pdbx_seq_one_letter_code
_entity_poly.pdbx_strand_id
1 'polypeptide(L)'
;MLQLPSRSWADRANSKRRALRASLCVTALAACTAVLTARAAGSFVAPRSWTLLRSSPHNIQGLAGNSRHPGRNTVARAAEAWGGEYATEANAAAAVVQRAMQLCLALASDMRVVEGGSLGKEMQEGDVTAGVSFIKPGDSTPVTAADFAIQGLVQAALRTQFPNDRFMGEEDAEDLRADSALCDLSLGLCAKFGGPSERETFLAAVDAGLEPDRGQQERVWVLDPIDGTKGFMTGKGYVIGLALLIDGEPVVGAMGVPNIASLGLASPPPPLMVAVKDHGLRWWLAEGDGPVDFAAPQPEWASHTYALPVKDAADLKAGVDYPPWLLSPQSGRAACTPFGAKAGSTELCCGSMIKYFAVVAGLASGYVQYEEKLKTWDHACGVICVAEAGGSAAATDASSGPVRFPGRFFEVKGGIVCTSPWTTPEVHQSLLAAAKTNSAASGE
;
A
#
# COMPACT_ATOMS: atom_id res chain seq x y z
N MET A 1 -0.52 -22.17 70.47
CA MET A 1 -0.23 -22.32 69.03
C MET A 1 -1.37 -21.68 68.27
N LEU A 2 -1.21 -20.45 67.78
CA LEU A 2 -2.06 -19.80 66.77
C LEU A 2 -1.42 -18.45 66.39
N GLN A 3 -1.19 -18.29 65.08
CA GLN A 3 -0.46 -17.20 64.42
C GLN A 3 -1.34 -15.95 64.22
N LEU A 4 -0.72 -14.77 64.23
CA LEU A 4 -1.22 -13.57 63.55
C LEU A 4 -0.11 -13.03 62.62
N PRO A 5 -0.37 -12.80 61.33
CA PRO A 5 0.63 -12.31 60.39
C PRO A 5 0.69 -10.78 60.32
N SER A 6 1.92 -10.26 60.21
CA SER A 6 2.25 -8.87 59.90
C SER A 6 1.87 -8.52 58.46
N ARG A 7 1.05 -7.48 58.26
CA ARG A 7 0.78 -6.91 56.93
C ARG A 7 1.88 -5.92 56.54
N SER A 8 2.42 -6.13 55.35
CA SER A 8 3.46 -5.29 54.74
C SER A 8 2.87 -3.97 54.18
N TRP A 9 3.76 -3.00 54.00
CA TRP A 9 3.50 -1.64 53.50
C TRP A 9 2.90 -1.54 52.07
N ALA A 10 2.71 -2.65 51.37
CA ALA A 10 2.23 -2.68 49.98
C ALA A 10 0.71 -2.39 49.82
N ASP A 11 -0.10 -2.64 50.85
CA ASP A 11 -1.57 -2.50 50.76
C ASP A 11 -2.07 -1.04 50.82
N ARG A 12 -1.24 -0.09 51.32
CA ARG A 12 -1.63 1.33 51.44
C ARG A 12 -1.44 2.14 50.14
N ALA A 13 -0.66 1.63 49.19
CA ALA A 13 -0.41 2.31 47.91
C ALA A 13 -1.49 2.03 46.84
N ASN A 14 -2.25 0.95 47.00
CA ASN A 14 -3.21 0.50 45.99
C ASN A 14 -4.63 1.10 46.15
N SER A 15 -5.00 1.56 47.35
CA SER A 15 -6.32 2.22 47.56
C SER A 15 -6.36 3.67 47.05
N LYS A 16 -5.24 4.40 47.09
CA LYS A 16 -5.16 5.77 46.58
C LYS A 16 -5.17 5.86 45.04
N ARG A 17 -4.69 4.83 44.32
CA ARG A 17 -4.73 4.78 42.85
C ARG A 17 -6.11 4.40 42.28
N ARG A 18 -6.92 3.64 43.02
CA ARG A 18 -8.31 3.33 42.64
C ARG A 18 -9.27 4.51 42.83
N ALA A 19 -9.06 5.36 43.85
CA ALA A 19 -9.88 6.55 44.08
C ALA A 19 -9.66 7.65 43.02
N LEU A 20 -8.43 7.82 42.49
CA LEU A 20 -8.16 8.81 41.44
C LEU A 20 -8.76 8.42 40.07
N ARG A 21 -8.79 7.12 39.72
CA ARG A 21 -9.37 6.66 38.45
C ARG A 21 -10.90 6.76 38.41
N ALA A 22 -11.58 6.63 39.56
CA ALA A 22 -13.04 6.78 39.64
C ALA A 22 -13.49 8.25 39.50
N SER A 23 -12.72 9.22 40.02
CA SER A 23 -13.09 10.64 39.95
C SER A 23 -12.93 11.23 38.54
N LEU A 24 -11.91 10.78 37.78
CA LEU A 24 -11.67 11.19 36.38
C LEU A 24 -12.71 10.62 35.38
N CYS A 25 -13.31 9.45 35.67
CA CYS A 25 -14.39 8.90 34.84
C CYS A 25 -15.72 9.64 35.01
N VAL A 26 -16.01 10.18 36.20
CA VAL A 26 -17.28 10.90 36.46
C VAL A 26 -17.27 12.31 35.86
N THR A 27 -16.11 12.97 35.75
CA THR A 27 -16.01 14.30 35.11
C THR A 27 -16.03 14.23 33.58
N ALA A 28 -15.50 13.17 32.97
CA ALA A 28 -15.53 12.97 31.52
C ALA A 28 -16.94 12.60 30.99
N LEU A 29 -17.71 11.85 31.78
CA LEU A 29 -19.10 11.50 31.41
C LEU A 29 -20.05 12.71 31.49
N ALA A 30 -19.85 13.63 32.45
CA ALA A 30 -20.65 14.85 32.56
C ALA A 30 -20.40 15.85 31.42
N ALA A 31 -19.18 15.88 30.87
CA ALA A 31 -18.83 16.73 29.73
C ALA A 31 -19.43 16.22 28.40
N CYS A 32 -19.61 14.91 28.23
CA CYS A 32 -20.22 14.34 27.04
C CYS A 32 -21.74 14.56 26.98
N THR A 33 -22.44 14.57 28.12
CA THR A 33 -23.90 14.79 28.17
C THR A 33 -24.27 16.26 27.92
N ALA A 34 -23.39 17.22 28.22
CA ALA A 34 -23.61 18.65 27.95
C ALA A 34 -23.39 19.04 26.47
N VAL A 35 -22.55 18.31 25.73
CA VAL A 35 -22.32 18.55 24.30
C VAL A 35 -23.43 17.93 23.43
N LEU A 36 -24.08 16.86 23.91
CA LEU A 36 -25.16 16.18 23.18
C LEU A 36 -26.54 16.82 23.33
N THR A 37 -26.73 17.74 24.28
CA THR A 37 -28.00 18.50 24.43
C THR A 37 -27.97 19.89 23.76
N ALA A 38 -26.79 20.38 23.36
CA ALA A 38 -26.65 21.69 22.69
C ALA A 38 -26.68 21.62 21.15
N ARG A 39 -26.76 20.42 20.54
CA ARG A 39 -26.87 20.24 19.08
C ARG A 39 -28.30 20.18 18.55
N ALA A 40 -29.31 20.26 19.44
CA ALA A 40 -30.73 20.22 19.09
C ALA A 40 -31.42 21.60 19.07
N ALA A 41 -30.71 22.70 19.33
CA ALA A 41 -31.24 24.05 19.20
C ALA A 41 -30.18 24.93 18.50
N GLY A 42 -30.36 25.15 17.20
CA GLY A 42 -29.44 25.95 16.39
C GLY A 42 -29.37 27.39 16.90
N SER A 43 -28.24 27.76 17.50
CA SER A 43 -27.68 29.11 17.65
C SER A 43 -26.45 29.04 18.57
N PHE A 44 -25.23 29.22 18.06
CA PHE A 44 -24.15 29.69 18.94
C PHE A 44 -23.05 30.48 18.22
N VAL A 45 -22.73 31.61 18.82
CA VAL A 45 -21.67 32.57 18.49
C VAL A 45 -20.40 32.18 19.26
N ALA A 46 -19.24 32.17 18.59
CA ALA A 46 -17.97 31.71 19.16
C ALA A 46 -17.43 32.61 20.29
N PRO A 47 -16.95 32.07 21.43
CA PRO A 47 -16.22 32.85 22.43
C PRO A 47 -14.74 33.01 22.06
N ARG A 48 -14.26 34.24 22.22
CA ARG A 48 -12.84 34.63 22.19
C ARG A 48 -12.13 34.10 23.43
N SER A 49 -11.03 33.37 23.24
CA SER A 49 -9.73 33.55 23.92
C SER A 49 -9.00 32.21 24.11
N TRP A 50 -8.03 31.91 23.23
CA TRP A 50 -6.87 31.09 23.60
C TRP A 50 -5.64 31.73 22.95
N THR A 51 -4.81 32.31 23.80
CA THR A 51 -3.62 33.09 23.48
C THR A 51 -2.49 32.13 23.10
N LEU A 52 -2.14 32.05 21.81
CA LEU A 52 -0.92 31.39 21.35
C LEU A 52 0.24 32.40 21.39
N LEU A 53 1.33 31.98 22.04
CA LEU A 53 2.60 32.71 22.10
C LEU A 53 3.10 33.03 20.68
N ARG A 54 3.20 34.34 20.39
CA ARG A 54 3.92 34.87 19.24
C ARG A 54 5.42 34.95 19.57
N SER A 55 6.25 34.28 18.80
CA SER A 55 7.63 34.71 18.56
C SER A 55 7.63 35.70 17.37
N SER A 56 8.38 36.80 17.53
CA SER A 56 8.35 38.00 16.69
C SER A 56 8.82 37.80 15.25
N PRO A 57 8.31 38.62 14.29
CA PRO A 57 8.80 38.67 12.92
C PRO A 57 9.84 39.79 12.75
N HIS A 58 10.96 39.49 12.08
CA HIS A 58 11.78 40.51 11.44
C HIS A 58 12.06 40.12 9.99
N ASN A 59 11.72 41.08 9.12
CA ASN A 59 12.21 41.30 7.76
C ASN A 59 12.09 40.16 6.74
N ILE A 60 11.19 40.34 5.76
CA ILE A 60 11.58 40.62 4.36
C ILE A 60 10.41 41.36 3.71
N GLN A 61 10.62 42.65 3.43
CA GLN A 61 9.87 43.40 2.43
C GLN A 61 10.41 43.02 1.05
N GLY A 62 9.52 42.80 0.09
CA GLY A 62 9.87 42.86 -1.33
C GLY A 62 9.25 41.76 -2.17
N LEU A 63 8.01 41.99 -2.63
CA LEU A 63 7.63 42.11 -4.05
C LEU A 63 6.15 41.80 -4.21
N ALA A 64 5.40 42.86 -4.46
CA ALA A 64 4.02 42.81 -4.92
C ALA A 64 3.96 42.38 -6.39
N GLY A 65 2.92 41.61 -6.72
CA GLY A 65 2.24 41.67 -8.01
C GLY A 65 2.80 40.81 -9.15
N ASN A 66 2.19 39.63 -9.33
CA ASN A 66 1.63 39.29 -10.63
C ASN A 66 0.64 38.12 -10.50
N SER A 67 -0.64 38.42 -10.70
CA SER A 67 -1.67 37.42 -10.99
C SER A 67 -1.35 36.75 -12.32
N ARG A 68 -1.02 35.45 -12.29
CA ARG A 68 -0.88 34.62 -13.49
C ARG A 68 -1.76 33.38 -13.35
N HIS A 69 -2.53 33.12 -14.40
CA HIS A 69 -3.40 31.96 -14.59
C HIS A 69 -2.71 30.63 -14.19
N PRO A 70 -3.42 29.67 -13.57
CA PRO A 70 -2.85 28.44 -13.02
C PRO A 70 -2.59 27.33 -14.07
N GLY A 71 -2.47 27.67 -15.37
CA GLY A 71 -2.54 26.67 -16.45
C GLY A 71 -1.22 26.29 -17.13
N ARG A 72 -0.11 27.02 -16.91
CA ARG A 72 1.11 26.86 -17.74
C ARG A 72 2.39 26.50 -16.97
N ASN A 73 2.48 26.82 -15.67
CA ASN A 73 3.68 26.55 -14.86
C ASN A 73 3.68 25.19 -14.15
N THR A 74 2.51 24.54 -14.02
CA THR A 74 2.35 23.26 -13.31
C THR A 74 2.86 22.09 -14.14
N VAL A 75 2.50 22.05 -15.44
CA VAL A 75 2.98 21.01 -16.39
C VAL A 75 4.51 21.07 -16.58
N ALA A 76 5.09 22.26 -16.56
CA ALA A 76 6.54 22.45 -16.72
C ALA A 76 7.35 21.85 -15.56
N ARG A 77 6.89 22.02 -14.30
CA ARG A 77 7.57 21.48 -13.11
C ARG A 77 7.50 19.95 -13.01
N ALA A 78 6.39 19.35 -13.45
CA ALA A 78 6.23 17.90 -13.48
C ALA A 78 7.10 17.26 -14.58
N ALA A 79 7.15 17.86 -15.77
CA ALA A 79 8.02 17.40 -16.86
C ALA A 79 9.53 17.49 -16.52
N GLU A 80 9.91 18.45 -15.67
CA GLU A 80 11.28 18.62 -15.16
C GLU A 80 11.70 17.55 -14.12
N ALA A 81 10.75 16.78 -13.55
CA ALA A 81 11.09 15.79 -12.54
C ALA A 81 12.03 14.72 -13.10
N TRP A 82 11.65 14.03 -14.17
CA TRP A 82 12.39 12.89 -14.68
C TRP A 82 13.27 13.19 -15.88
N GLY A 83 12.96 14.25 -16.64
CA GLY A 83 13.71 14.69 -17.82
C GLY A 83 14.11 13.55 -18.76
N GLY A 84 13.32 13.26 -19.80
CA GLY A 84 13.67 12.23 -20.78
C GLY A 84 12.50 11.33 -21.16
N GLU A 85 12.83 10.11 -21.56
CA GLU A 85 11.86 9.08 -21.97
C GLU A 85 10.90 8.76 -20.80
N TYR A 86 9.61 8.57 -21.09
CA TYR A 86 8.55 8.24 -20.13
C TYR A 86 8.21 9.28 -19.04
N ALA A 87 8.78 10.49 -19.07
CA ALA A 87 8.44 11.53 -18.08
C ALA A 87 6.96 11.93 -18.11
N THR A 88 6.31 11.92 -19.27
CA THR A 88 4.88 12.24 -19.40
C THR A 88 4.02 11.15 -18.76
N GLU A 89 4.37 9.89 -19.03
CA GLU A 89 3.73 8.69 -18.48
C GLU A 89 3.87 8.63 -16.96
N ALA A 90 5.06 8.89 -16.42
CA ALA A 90 5.30 8.91 -14.97
C ALA A 90 4.44 9.96 -14.25
N ASN A 91 4.30 11.15 -14.84
CA ASN A 91 3.45 12.20 -14.26
C ASN A 91 1.96 11.87 -14.38
N ALA A 92 1.53 11.30 -15.50
CA ALA A 92 0.16 10.84 -15.67
C ALA A 92 -0.18 9.72 -14.66
N ALA A 93 0.74 8.78 -14.45
CA ALA A 93 0.62 7.71 -13.47
C ALA A 93 0.54 8.26 -12.03
N ALA A 94 1.42 9.20 -11.67
CA ALA A 94 1.37 9.85 -10.36
C ALA A 94 0.02 10.53 -10.11
N ALA A 95 -0.43 11.36 -11.04
CA ALA A 95 -1.66 12.14 -10.91
C ALA A 95 -2.92 11.26 -10.84
N VAL A 96 -2.96 10.15 -11.57
CA VAL A 96 -4.12 9.25 -11.55
C VAL A 96 -4.13 8.36 -10.31
N VAL A 97 -2.96 7.90 -9.85
CA VAL A 97 -2.84 7.14 -8.61
C VAL A 97 -3.17 8.01 -7.41
N GLN A 98 -2.73 9.28 -7.34
CA GLN A 98 -3.15 10.22 -6.29
C GLN A 98 -4.68 10.34 -6.19
N ARG A 99 -5.38 10.49 -7.33
CA ARG A 99 -6.86 10.55 -7.33
C ARG A 99 -7.48 9.24 -6.84
N ALA A 100 -6.95 8.09 -7.23
CA ALA A 100 -7.38 6.79 -6.72
C ALA A 100 -7.16 6.67 -5.20
N MET A 101 -6.01 7.13 -4.68
CA MET A 101 -5.73 7.15 -3.24
C MET A 101 -6.76 8.01 -2.48
N GLN A 102 -7.09 9.19 -3.01
CA GLN A 102 -8.13 10.05 -2.41
C GLN A 102 -9.52 9.41 -2.44
N LEU A 103 -9.83 8.66 -3.49
CA LEU A 103 -11.07 7.88 -3.59
C LEU A 103 -11.14 6.85 -2.47
N CYS A 104 -10.10 6.03 -2.28
CA CYS A 104 -10.06 5.04 -1.21
C CYS A 104 -10.17 5.68 0.17
N LEU A 105 -9.45 6.79 0.42
CA LEU A 105 -9.50 7.48 1.71
C LEU A 105 -10.89 8.05 2.02
N ALA A 106 -11.57 8.60 1.00
CA ALA A 106 -12.93 9.09 1.15
C ALA A 106 -13.90 7.93 1.45
N LEU A 107 -13.84 6.83 0.68
CA LEU A 107 -14.72 5.68 0.93
C LEU A 107 -14.45 5.04 2.30
N ALA A 108 -13.18 4.88 2.69
CA ALA A 108 -12.81 4.35 4.00
C ALA A 108 -13.33 5.21 5.16
N SER A 109 -13.42 6.54 4.98
CA SER A 109 -14.01 7.43 5.98
C SER A 109 -15.53 7.27 6.12
N ASP A 110 -16.20 6.83 5.05
CA ASP A 110 -17.64 6.58 5.01
C ASP A 110 -18.00 5.14 5.46
N MET A 111 -17.11 4.17 5.25
CA MET A 111 -17.28 2.79 5.71
C MET A 111 -17.10 2.70 7.24
N ARG A 112 -18.05 2.06 7.94
CA ARG A 112 -17.86 1.62 9.33
C ARG A 112 -16.91 0.41 9.32
N VAL A 113 -15.60 0.67 9.25
CA VAL A 113 -14.56 -0.37 9.31
C VAL A 113 -14.81 -1.23 10.55
N VAL A 114 -15.08 -2.52 10.33
CA VAL A 114 -15.21 -3.48 11.42
C VAL A 114 -13.79 -3.81 11.86
N GLU A 115 -13.44 -3.50 13.12
CA GLU A 115 -12.18 -3.96 13.73
C GLU A 115 -12.21 -5.50 13.84
N GLY A 116 -11.73 -6.19 12.80
CA GLY A 116 -11.70 -7.65 12.68
C GLY A 116 -10.28 -8.20 12.65
N GLY A 117 -9.97 -9.12 13.56
CA GLY A 117 -8.63 -9.67 13.80
C GLY A 117 -8.08 -10.67 12.77
N SER A 118 -8.59 -10.75 11.53
CA SER A 118 -8.14 -11.80 10.60
C SER A 118 -6.88 -11.37 9.81
N LEU A 119 -5.84 -12.22 9.85
CA LEU A 119 -4.50 -11.98 9.28
C LEU A 119 -4.24 -12.70 7.93
N GLY A 120 -5.27 -13.31 7.32
CA GLY A 120 -5.14 -14.03 6.04
C GLY A 120 -5.60 -13.25 4.79
N LYS A 121 -5.51 -13.83 3.59
CA LYS A 121 -6.03 -13.26 2.32
C LYS A 121 -7.55 -13.41 2.14
N GLU A 122 -8.18 -14.40 2.78
CA GLU A 122 -9.60 -14.78 2.57
C GLU A 122 -10.58 -14.03 3.47
N MET A 123 -11.77 -13.69 2.96
CA MET A 123 -12.85 -13.08 3.75
C MET A 123 -13.93 -14.08 4.19
N GLN A 124 -14.61 -13.78 5.31
CA GLN A 124 -15.81 -14.52 5.74
C GLN A 124 -17.07 -13.78 5.28
N GLU A 125 -18.20 -14.50 5.16
CA GLU A 125 -19.50 -13.94 4.73
C GLU A 125 -20.00 -12.80 5.65
N GLY A 126 -19.53 -12.73 6.89
CA GLY A 126 -19.83 -11.63 7.82
C GLY A 126 -19.01 -10.35 7.59
N ASP A 127 -17.97 -10.39 6.75
CA ASP A 127 -17.09 -9.26 6.47
C ASP A 127 -17.60 -8.40 5.28
N VAL A 128 -18.58 -8.89 4.50
CA VAL A 128 -19.14 -8.19 3.33
C VAL A 128 -20.28 -7.24 3.70
N THR A 129 -20.34 -6.08 3.03
CA THR A 129 -21.46 -5.14 3.16
C THR A 129 -22.17 -5.01 1.82
N ALA A 130 -23.47 -5.33 1.78
CA ALA A 130 -24.28 -5.27 0.57
C ALA A 130 -24.17 -3.90 -0.12
N GLY A 131 -23.90 -3.91 -1.43
CA GLY A 131 -23.72 -2.70 -2.25
C GLY A 131 -22.37 -1.98 -2.09
N VAL A 132 -21.48 -2.46 -1.22
CA VAL A 132 -20.13 -1.92 -1.02
C VAL A 132 -19.08 -2.96 -1.41
N SER A 133 -19.28 -4.22 -1.04
CA SER A 133 -18.37 -5.32 -1.34
C SER A 133 -19.10 -6.66 -1.49
N PHE A 134 -18.49 -7.57 -2.24
CA PHE A 134 -18.93 -8.96 -2.39
C PHE A 134 -17.72 -9.88 -2.62
N ILE A 135 -17.97 -11.20 -2.61
CA ILE A 135 -17.00 -12.24 -2.94
C ILE A 135 -17.48 -12.91 -4.23
N LYS A 136 -16.63 -12.97 -5.26
CA LYS A 136 -16.96 -13.62 -6.54
C LYS A 136 -17.20 -15.13 -6.34
N PRO A 137 -18.20 -15.76 -6.97
CA PRO A 137 -18.41 -17.19 -6.87
C PRO A 137 -17.17 -18.00 -7.31
N GLY A 138 -16.57 -18.77 -6.39
CA GLY A 138 -15.36 -19.55 -6.67
C GLY A 138 -14.04 -18.81 -6.43
N ASP A 139 -14.09 -17.54 -6.03
CA ASP A 139 -12.97 -16.76 -5.52
C ASP A 139 -13.17 -16.53 -4.01
N SER A 140 -12.08 -16.43 -3.24
CA SER A 140 -12.10 -16.08 -1.81
C SER A 140 -11.62 -14.66 -1.53
N THR A 141 -11.27 -13.91 -2.59
CA THR A 141 -10.86 -12.52 -2.54
C THR A 141 -12.05 -11.57 -2.73
N PRO A 142 -12.17 -10.52 -1.90
CA PRO A 142 -13.26 -9.56 -2.00
C PRO A 142 -13.00 -8.53 -3.10
N VAL A 143 -14.08 -7.99 -3.67
CA VAL A 143 -14.05 -6.82 -4.56
C VAL A 143 -15.03 -5.78 -4.00
N THR A 144 -14.67 -4.50 -4.09
CA THR A 144 -15.48 -3.37 -3.60
C THR A 144 -15.86 -2.41 -4.72
N ALA A 145 -16.82 -1.52 -4.44
CA ALA A 145 -17.15 -0.41 -5.33
C ALA A 145 -15.93 0.49 -5.65
N ALA A 146 -14.93 0.56 -4.77
CA ALA A 146 -13.72 1.34 -5.03
C ALA A 146 -12.85 0.69 -6.10
N ASP A 147 -12.74 -0.64 -6.15
CA ASP A 147 -11.95 -1.35 -7.17
C ASP A 147 -12.42 -0.97 -8.57
N PHE A 148 -13.72 -1.08 -8.83
CA PHE A 148 -14.33 -0.68 -10.10
C PHE A 148 -14.22 0.82 -10.39
N ALA A 149 -14.47 1.66 -9.38
CA ALA A 149 -14.40 3.10 -9.54
C ALA A 149 -12.99 3.58 -9.91
N ILE A 150 -11.95 2.99 -9.29
CA ILE A 150 -10.54 3.25 -9.57
C ILE A 150 -10.21 2.77 -10.97
N GLN A 151 -10.61 1.55 -11.35
CA GLN A 151 -10.32 1.04 -12.69
C GLN A 151 -10.92 1.93 -13.79
N GLY A 152 -12.21 2.29 -13.66
CA GLY A 152 -12.86 3.19 -14.61
C GLY A 152 -12.23 4.59 -14.65
N LEU A 153 -11.84 5.13 -13.49
CA LEU A 153 -11.16 6.43 -13.37
C LEU A 153 -9.80 6.40 -14.06
N VAL A 154 -8.99 5.38 -13.76
CA VAL A 154 -7.62 5.25 -14.25
C VAL A 154 -7.63 5.02 -15.76
N GLN A 155 -8.43 4.07 -16.23
CA GLN A 155 -8.53 3.76 -17.64
C GLN A 155 -8.97 4.97 -18.46
N ALA A 156 -10.02 5.70 -18.03
CA ALA A 156 -10.52 6.86 -18.77
C ALA A 156 -9.50 8.00 -18.81
N ALA A 157 -8.79 8.24 -17.70
CA ALA A 157 -7.76 9.26 -17.61
C ALA A 157 -6.54 8.96 -18.49
N LEU A 158 -6.08 7.70 -18.50
CA LEU A 158 -4.96 7.27 -19.33
C LEU A 158 -5.34 7.25 -20.81
N ARG A 159 -6.53 6.74 -21.17
CA ARG A 159 -7.01 6.72 -22.55
C ARG A 159 -7.09 8.11 -23.19
N THR A 160 -7.39 9.13 -22.39
CA THR A 160 -7.42 10.53 -22.85
C THR A 160 -6.03 11.02 -23.26
N GLN A 161 -4.97 10.60 -22.56
CA GLN A 161 -3.60 11.04 -22.81
C GLN A 161 -2.85 10.11 -23.78
N PHE A 162 -3.14 8.81 -23.72
CA PHE A 162 -2.48 7.75 -24.46
C PHE A 162 -3.53 6.89 -25.19
N PRO A 163 -4.20 7.43 -26.24
CA PRO A 163 -5.33 6.79 -26.88
C PRO A 163 -4.99 5.48 -27.61
N ASN A 164 -3.72 5.23 -27.87
CA ASN A 164 -3.24 4.02 -28.55
C ASN A 164 -2.67 2.97 -27.59
N ASP A 165 -2.44 3.32 -26.32
CA ASP A 165 -1.95 2.37 -25.34
C ASP A 165 -3.06 1.37 -24.98
N ARG A 166 -2.66 0.11 -24.78
CA ARG A 166 -3.54 -0.92 -24.25
C ARG A 166 -3.68 -0.77 -22.74
N PHE A 167 -4.71 -1.41 -22.19
CA PHE A 167 -4.99 -1.39 -20.76
C PHE A 167 -5.28 -2.81 -20.28
N MET A 168 -4.77 -3.15 -19.11
CA MET A 168 -5.01 -4.39 -18.40
C MET A 168 -5.36 -4.04 -16.96
N GLY A 169 -6.54 -4.45 -16.53
CA GLY A 169 -7.01 -4.30 -15.15
C GLY A 169 -7.36 -5.66 -14.54
N GLU A 170 -7.41 -5.72 -13.22
CA GLU A 170 -7.90 -6.90 -12.51
C GLU A 170 -9.39 -7.15 -12.78
N GLU A 171 -10.20 -6.09 -12.79
CA GLU A 171 -11.66 -6.19 -12.81
C GLU A 171 -12.26 -6.19 -14.22
N ASP A 172 -13.53 -6.57 -14.31
CA ASP A 172 -14.40 -6.39 -15.48
C ASP A 172 -15.78 -5.87 -15.02
N ALA A 173 -16.65 -5.46 -15.95
CA ALA A 173 -17.94 -4.88 -15.59
C ALA A 173 -19.08 -5.92 -15.49
N GLU A 174 -18.82 -7.23 -15.45
CA GLU A 174 -19.86 -8.26 -15.34
C GLU A 174 -20.67 -8.09 -14.04
N ASP A 175 -19.99 -7.95 -12.90
CA ASP A 175 -20.63 -7.79 -11.59
C ASP A 175 -21.42 -6.47 -11.50
N LEU A 176 -20.93 -5.40 -12.12
CA LEU A 176 -21.63 -4.10 -12.19
C LEU A 176 -22.93 -4.20 -13.00
N ARG A 177 -22.96 -5.04 -14.04
CA ARG A 177 -24.18 -5.28 -14.83
C ARG A 177 -25.19 -6.13 -14.06
N ALA A 178 -24.70 -7.02 -13.20
CA ALA A 178 -25.54 -7.88 -12.36
C ALA A 178 -26.12 -7.15 -11.13
N ASP A 179 -25.42 -6.14 -10.59
CA ASP A 179 -25.84 -5.37 -9.42
C ASP A 179 -25.87 -3.86 -9.73
N SER A 180 -27.08 -3.32 -9.94
CA SER A 180 -27.28 -1.91 -10.22
C SER A 180 -26.88 -0.98 -9.07
N ALA A 181 -27.00 -1.43 -7.81
CA ALA A 181 -26.66 -0.60 -6.66
C ALA A 181 -25.14 -0.47 -6.53
N LEU A 182 -24.42 -1.57 -6.72
CA LEU A 182 -22.96 -1.57 -6.83
C LEU A 182 -22.50 -0.70 -8.00
N CYS A 183 -23.14 -0.81 -9.16
CA CYS A 183 -22.85 0.03 -10.32
C CYS A 183 -23.03 1.52 -10.03
N ASP A 184 -24.14 1.91 -9.41
CA ASP A 184 -24.43 3.32 -9.10
C ASP A 184 -23.45 3.88 -8.08
N LEU A 185 -23.08 3.10 -7.05
CA LEU A 185 -22.06 3.52 -6.09
C LEU A 185 -20.69 3.69 -6.76
N SER A 186 -20.27 2.69 -7.55
CA SER A 186 -18.97 2.71 -8.24
C SER A 186 -18.88 3.86 -9.24
N LEU A 187 -19.94 4.10 -10.03
CA LEU A 187 -20.05 5.23 -10.95
C LEU A 187 -20.01 6.57 -10.20
N GLY A 188 -20.76 6.69 -9.11
CA GLY A 188 -20.79 7.90 -8.30
C GLY A 188 -19.42 8.24 -7.70
N LEU A 189 -18.69 7.24 -7.21
CA LEU A 189 -17.31 7.39 -6.76
C LEU A 189 -16.39 7.78 -7.91
N CYS A 190 -16.46 7.08 -9.05
CA CYS A 190 -15.64 7.36 -10.22
C CYS A 190 -15.80 8.82 -10.69
N ALA A 191 -17.05 9.27 -10.86
CA ALA A 191 -17.38 10.63 -11.27
C ALA A 191 -16.90 11.69 -10.28
N LYS A 192 -17.07 11.44 -8.97
CA LYS A 192 -16.64 12.36 -7.89
C LYS A 192 -15.14 12.67 -7.95
N PHE A 193 -14.32 11.73 -8.40
CA PHE A 193 -12.86 11.87 -8.50
C PHE A 193 -12.37 12.14 -9.93
N GLY A 194 -13.26 12.57 -10.83
CA GLY A 194 -12.91 13.04 -12.16
C GLY A 194 -12.81 11.94 -13.22
N GLY A 195 -13.49 10.81 -13.00
CA GLY A 195 -13.73 9.77 -14.00
C GLY A 195 -15.05 9.97 -14.75
N PRO A 196 -15.49 8.99 -15.55
CA PRO A 196 -16.76 9.06 -16.29
C PRO A 196 -17.97 9.24 -15.37
N SER A 197 -18.93 10.07 -15.82
CA SER A 197 -20.23 10.27 -15.16
C SER A 197 -21.38 9.53 -15.84
N GLU A 198 -21.16 9.04 -17.06
CA GLU A 198 -22.15 8.29 -17.85
C GLU A 198 -21.93 6.80 -17.66
N ARG A 199 -23.01 6.06 -17.34
CA ARG A 199 -22.95 4.63 -17.00
C ARG A 199 -22.27 3.79 -18.10
N GLU A 200 -22.68 3.95 -19.35
CA GLU A 200 -22.10 3.16 -20.45
C GLU A 200 -20.61 3.45 -20.66
N THR A 201 -20.20 4.71 -20.53
CA THR A 201 -18.79 5.09 -20.62
C THR A 201 -17.97 4.50 -19.47
N PHE A 202 -18.54 4.48 -18.26
CA PHE A 202 -17.92 3.86 -17.10
C PHE A 202 -17.76 2.35 -17.26
N LEU A 203 -18.83 1.64 -17.63
CA LEU A 203 -18.78 0.18 -17.85
C LEU A 203 -17.77 -0.18 -18.95
N ALA A 204 -17.76 0.58 -20.06
CA ALA A 204 -16.79 0.37 -21.14
C ALA A 204 -15.34 0.64 -20.69
N ALA A 205 -15.13 1.62 -19.79
CA ALA A 205 -13.81 1.88 -19.22
C ALA A 205 -13.34 0.74 -18.32
N VAL A 206 -14.25 0.14 -17.53
CA VAL A 206 -13.95 -1.02 -16.69
C VAL A 206 -13.63 -2.25 -17.57
N ASP A 207 -14.45 -2.55 -18.59
CA ASP A 207 -14.24 -3.72 -19.47
C ASP A 207 -12.97 -3.65 -20.33
N ALA A 208 -12.43 -2.45 -20.57
CA ALA A 208 -11.22 -2.28 -21.37
C ALA A 208 -9.98 -2.98 -20.76
N GLY A 209 -10.06 -3.46 -19.50
CA GLY A 209 -9.01 -4.22 -18.82
C GLY A 209 -8.83 -5.67 -19.30
N LEU A 210 -9.72 -6.20 -20.14
CA LEU A 210 -9.62 -7.54 -20.71
C LEU A 210 -8.60 -7.55 -21.87
N GLU A 211 -7.40 -8.08 -21.62
CA GLU A 211 -6.31 -8.07 -22.61
C GLU A 211 -6.48 -9.19 -23.66
N PRO A 212 -6.43 -8.91 -24.99
CA PRO A 212 -6.18 -9.90 -26.03
C PRO A 212 -4.67 -10.18 -26.23
N ASP A 213 -4.29 -11.19 -27.02
CA ASP A 213 -2.89 -11.58 -27.26
C ASP A 213 -1.97 -10.40 -27.65
N ARG A 214 -0.70 -10.46 -27.19
CA ARG A 214 0.31 -9.40 -27.37
C ARG A 214 1.03 -9.48 -28.71
N GLY A 215 1.21 -8.31 -29.32
CA GLY A 215 2.16 -8.05 -30.41
C GLY A 215 3.52 -7.53 -29.91
N GLN A 216 4.48 -7.37 -30.82
CA GLN A 216 5.77 -6.74 -30.51
C GLN A 216 5.62 -5.21 -30.36
N GLN A 217 6.39 -4.64 -29.44
CA GLN A 217 6.43 -3.23 -29.04
C GLN A 217 5.12 -2.66 -28.50
N GLU A 218 4.24 -3.52 -27.96
CA GLU A 218 2.97 -3.06 -27.41
C GLU A 218 3.14 -2.42 -26.02
N ARG A 219 2.61 -1.21 -25.91
CA ARG A 219 2.51 -0.44 -24.67
C ARG A 219 1.23 -0.82 -23.95
N VAL A 220 1.37 -1.35 -22.73
CA VAL A 220 0.25 -1.82 -21.92
C VAL A 220 0.33 -1.21 -20.53
N TRP A 221 -0.69 -0.44 -20.17
CA TRP A 221 -0.90 -0.04 -18.78
C TRP A 221 -1.51 -1.20 -18.00
N VAL A 222 -0.90 -1.58 -16.89
CA VAL A 222 -1.33 -2.65 -16.00
C VAL A 222 -1.72 -2.03 -14.67
N LEU A 223 -2.96 -2.27 -14.24
CA LEU A 223 -3.51 -1.76 -13.00
C LEU A 223 -3.99 -2.91 -12.10
N ASP A 224 -3.56 -2.87 -10.85
CA ASP A 224 -4.33 -3.40 -9.73
C ASP A 224 -4.99 -2.21 -9.01
N PRO A 225 -6.32 -2.10 -9.04
CA PRO A 225 -7.00 -0.96 -8.43
C PRO A 225 -6.87 -0.97 -6.91
N ILE A 226 -6.83 -2.13 -6.24
CA ILE A 226 -6.61 -2.28 -4.80
C ILE A 226 -5.94 -3.64 -4.51
N ASP A 227 -4.61 -3.69 -4.56
CA ASP A 227 -3.86 -4.88 -4.14
C ASP A 227 -4.00 -5.04 -2.62
N GLY A 228 -4.66 -6.13 -2.23
CA GLY A 228 -5.01 -6.39 -0.85
C GLY A 228 -6.32 -5.74 -0.43
N THR A 229 -7.39 -5.92 -1.21
CA THR A 229 -8.75 -5.45 -0.91
C THR A 229 -9.24 -5.80 0.50
N LYS A 230 -8.88 -6.98 1.04
CA LYS A 230 -9.14 -7.31 2.44
C LYS A 230 -8.43 -6.38 3.43
N GLY A 231 -7.21 -5.99 3.13
CA GLY A 231 -6.45 -5.00 3.89
C GLY A 231 -7.16 -3.64 3.87
N PHE A 232 -7.65 -3.21 2.71
CA PHE A 232 -8.49 -2.01 2.58
C PHE A 232 -9.75 -2.09 3.47
N MET A 233 -10.51 -3.18 3.38
CA MET A 233 -11.74 -3.36 4.15
C MET A 233 -11.54 -3.44 5.67
N THR A 234 -10.38 -3.92 6.12
CA THR A 234 -10.04 -4.08 7.55
C THR A 234 -9.22 -2.93 8.10
N GLY A 235 -9.02 -1.84 7.32
CA GLY A 235 -8.21 -0.69 7.73
C GLY A 235 -6.72 -1.00 7.90
N LYS A 236 -6.25 -2.09 7.30
CA LYS A 236 -4.83 -2.48 7.23
C LYS A 236 -4.18 -1.89 5.96
N GLY A 237 -2.99 -2.37 5.62
CA GLY A 237 -2.25 -1.93 4.43
C GLY A 237 -2.91 -2.43 3.16
N TYR A 238 -2.84 -1.64 2.08
CA TYR A 238 -3.23 -2.01 0.72
C TYR A 238 -2.53 -1.05 -0.24
N VAL A 239 -2.50 -1.41 -1.51
CA VAL A 239 -1.76 -0.66 -2.53
C VAL A 239 -2.63 -0.41 -3.75
N ILE A 240 -2.53 0.77 -4.35
CA ILE A 240 -2.97 1.02 -5.72
C ILE A 240 -1.71 0.93 -6.58
N GLY A 241 -1.65 -0.04 -7.51
CA GLY A 241 -0.46 -0.28 -8.31
C GLY A 241 -0.73 -0.11 -9.79
N LEU A 242 -0.05 0.85 -10.41
CA LEU A 242 -0.11 1.10 -11.84
C LEU A 242 1.28 0.95 -12.46
N ALA A 243 1.40 0.20 -13.54
CA ALA A 243 2.63 0.09 -14.31
C ALA A 243 2.39 0.29 -15.80
N LEU A 244 3.38 0.79 -16.52
CA LEU A 244 3.45 0.74 -17.98
C LEU A 244 4.47 -0.33 -18.37
N LEU A 245 4.06 -1.25 -19.24
CA LEU A 245 4.90 -2.29 -19.78
C LEU A 245 5.12 -2.06 -21.28
N ILE A 246 6.32 -2.38 -21.75
CA ILE A 246 6.67 -2.48 -23.17
C ILE A 246 7.31 -3.84 -23.37
N ASP A 247 6.76 -4.67 -24.26
CA ASP A 247 7.25 -6.04 -24.51
C ASP A 247 7.36 -6.90 -23.22
N GLY A 248 6.45 -6.67 -22.28
CA GLY A 248 6.43 -7.37 -20.99
C GLY A 248 7.52 -6.92 -20.00
N GLU A 249 8.26 -5.86 -20.32
CA GLU A 249 9.17 -5.18 -19.39
C GLU A 249 8.49 -3.95 -18.79
N PRO A 250 8.43 -3.81 -17.45
CA PRO A 250 7.96 -2.57 -16.84
C PRO A 250 8.92 -1.41 -17.12
N VAL A 251 8.39 -0.27 -17.57
CA VAL A 251 9.15 0.96 -17.85
C VAL A 251 8.74 2.14 -16.97
N VAL A 252 7.52 2.14 -16.45
CA VAL A 252 7.02 3.08 -15.43
C VAL A 252 6.25 2.30 -14.37
N GLY A 253 6.40 2.69 -13.11
CA GLY A 253 5.56 2.21 -12.00
C GLY A 253 5.13 3.35 -11.10
N ALA A 254 3.88 3.34 -10.64
CA ALA A 254 3.34 4.23 -9.63
C ALA A 254 2.60 3.40 -8.58
N MET A 255 3.11 3.42 -7.36
CA MET A 255 2.62 2.62 -6.23
C MET A 255 2.15 3.53 -5.11
N GLY A 256 0.83 3.60 -4.93
CA GLY A 256 0.19 4.38 -3.87
C GLY A 256 -0.18 3.51 -2.67
N VAL A 257 0.14 3.98 -1.46
CA VAL A 257 -0.22 3.35 -0.17
C VAL A 257 -1.04 4.35 0.63
N PRO A 258 -2.37 4.45 0.40
CA PRO A 258 -3.17 5.52 1.00
C PRO A 258 -3.17 5.49 2.53
N ASN A 259 -3.30 4.29 3.11
CA ASN A 259 -3.30 4.09 4.56
C ASN A 259 -1.90 3.79 5.09
N ILE A 260 -0.89 4.60 4.74
CA ILE A 260 0.51 4.33 5.12
C ILE A 260 0.74 4.22 6.63
N ALA A 261 -0.11 4.88 7.44
CA ALA A 261 -0.07 4.79 8.90
C ALA A 261 -0.32 3.37 9.43
N SER A 262 -1.05 2.52 8.69
CA SER A 262 -1.31 1.13 9.08
C SER A 262 -0.05 0.26 9.09
N LEU A 263 1.05 0.73 8.49
CA LEU A 263 2.34 0.05 8.52
C LEU A 263 3.10 0.24 9.84
N GLY A 264 2.57 1.04 10.78
CA GLY A 264 3.16 1.22 12.11
C GLY A 264 4.50 1.96 12.10
N LEU A 265 4.76 2.74 11.06
CA LEU A 265 5.99 3.48 10.89
C LEU A 265 6.08 4.66 11.85
N ALA A 266 7.18 4.76 12.60
CA ALA A 266 7.45 5.91 13.47
C ALA A 266 7.61 7.23 12.66
N SER A 267 8.09 7.12 11.42
CA SER A 267 8.22 8.23 10.48
C SER A 267 7.92 7.70 9.09
N PRO A 268 6.63 7.65 8.68
CA PRO A 268 6.26 7.09 7.38
C PRO A 268 6.86 7.94 6.26
N PRO A 269 7.34 7.30 5.17
CA PRO A 269 7.73 8.02 3.96
C PRO A 269 6.47 8.62 3.30
N PRO A 270 6.63 9.43 2.24
CA PRO A 270 5.51 9.83 1.41
C PRO A 270 4.75 8.60 0.86
N PRO A 271 3.43 8.69 0.68
CA PRO A 271 2.60 7.51 0.43
C PRO A 271 2.56 7.07 -1.04
N LEU A 272 3.24 7.76 -1.95
CA LEU A 272 3.32 7.39 -3.35
C LEU A 272 4.78 7.34 -3.79
N MET A 273 5.18 6.22 -4.39
CA MET A 273 6.44 6.10 -5.12
C MET A 273 6.18 5.98 -6.62
N VAL A 274 7.03 6.64 -7.40
CA VAL A 274 7.01 6.58 -8.85
C VAL A 274 8.40 6.21 -9.33
N ALA A 275 8.49 5.19 -10.17
CA ALA A 275 9.72 4.68 -10.74
C ALA A 275 9.68 4.81 -12.26
N VAL A 276 10.80 5.20 -12.84
CA VAL A 276 11.00 5.26 -14.29
C VAL A 276 12.27 4.49 -14.60
N LYS A 277 12.18 3.52 -15.52
CA LYS A 277 13.29 2.64 -15.87
C LYS A 277 14.53 3.46 -16.24
N ASP A 278 15.67 3.12 -15.64
CA ASP A 278 16.97 3.78 -15.83
C ASP A 278 17.03 5.26 -15.36
N HIS A 279 15.99 5.75 -14.72
CA HIS A 279 15.90 7.13 -14.21
C HIS A 279 15.75 7.19 -12.68
N GLY A 280 15.49 6.06 -12.00
CA GLY A 280 15.39 5.94 -10.55
C GLY A 280 13.95 6.00 -10.01
N LEU A 281 13.84 5.99 -8.68
CA LEU A 281 12.58 6.11 -7.93
C LEU A 281 12.49 7.46 -7.19
N ARG A 282 11.32 8.09 -7.23
CA ARG A 282 10.99 9.31 -6.48
C ARG A 282 9.69 9.17 -5.73
N TRP A 283 9.53 10.03 -4.74
CA TRP A 283 8.42 10.01 -3.81
C TRP A 283 7.48 11.19 -4.05
N TRP A 284 6.20 10.98 -3.79
CA TRP A 284 5.15 11.97 -3.93
C TRP A 284 4.29 11.98 -2.66
N LEU A 285 3.78 13.15 -2.32
CA LEU A 285 2.74 13.29 -1.31
C LEU A 285 1.41 12.71 -1.85
N ALA A 286 0.47 12.42 -0.94
CA ALA A 286 -0.89 12.00 -1.32
C ALA A 286 -1.60 13.03 -2.21
N GLU A 287 -1.21 14.30 -2.09
CA GLU A 287 -1.64 15.41 -2.94
C GLU A 287 -0.41 16.29 -3.23
N GLY A 288 -0.24 16.69 -4.48
CA GLY A 288 0.83 17.61 -4.88
C GLY A 288 1.16 17.50 -6.36
N ASP A 289 1.76 18.56 -6.91
CA ASP A 289 2.02 18.71 -8.35
C ASP A 289 3.37 18.14 -8.81
N GLY A 290 4.15 17.55 -7.90
CA GLY A 290 5.51 17.08 -8.20
C GLY A 290 6.08 16.15 -7.13
N PRO A 291 7.20 15.48 -7.44
CA PRO A 291 7.90 14.67 -6.44
C PRO A 291 8.47 15.55 -5.33
N VAL A 292 8.64 14.94 -4.16
CA VAL A 292 9.32 15.53 -3.01
C VAL A 292 10.74 15.01 -2.89
N ASP A 293 11.62 15.85 -2.35
CA ASP A 293 12.96 15.44 -1.95
C ASP A 293 12.86 14.58 -0.69
N PHE A 294 12.84 13.27 -0.90
CA PHE A 294 12.80 12.28 0.16
C PHE A 294 13.87 11.23 -0.10
N ALA A 295 14.91 11.26 0.73
CA ALA A 295 15.87 10.18 0.84
C ALA A 295 15.43 9.28 2.00
N ALA A 296 15.07 8.03 1.69
CA ALA A 296 14.80 7.04 2.72
C ALA A 296 16.07 6.87 3.57
N PRO A 297 16.00 7.10 4.90
CA PRO A 297 17.17 6.90 5.75
C PRO A 297 17.59 5.44 5.73
N GLN A 298 18.89 5.17 5.81
CA GLN A 298 19.37 3.80 5.97
C GLN A 298 18.72 3.18 7.22
N PRO A 299 18.05 2.03 7.10
CA PRO A 299 17.44 1.37 8.25
C PRO A 299 18.50 0.90 9.26
N GLU A 300 18.15 0.92 10.55
CA GLU A 300 19.05 0.48 11.62
C GLU A 300 19.53 -0.96 11.40
N TRP A 301 18.63 -1.86 10.98
CA TRP A 301 18.96 -3.26 10.69
C TRP A 301 20.03 -3.40 9.60
N ALA A 302 20.11 -2.46 8.65
CA ALA A 302 21.09 -2.52 7.57
C ALA A 302 22.51 -2.18 8.02
N SER A 303 22.67 -1.59 9.21
CA SER A 303 23.98 -1.30 9.80
C SER A 303 24.51 -2.47 10.65
N HIS A 304 23.68 -3.48 10.92
CA HIS A 304 24.05 -4.64 11.73
C HIS A 304 24.73 -5.72 10.90
N THR A 305 25.76 -6.34 11.49
CA THR A 305 26.37 -7.57 10.95
C THR A 305 25.73 -8.77 11.66
N TYR A 306 25.11 -9.65 10.89
CA TYR A 306 24.41 -10.82 11.41
C TYR A 306 25.28 -12.08 11.33
N ALA A 307 25.29 -12.87 12.41
CA ALA A 307 25.92 -14.19 12.41
C ALA A 307 24.94 -15.25 11.88
N LEU A 308 24.93 -15.46 10.56
CA LEU A 308 23.98 -16.34 9.87
C LEU A 308 24.60 -17.70 9.50
N PRO A 309 23.81 -18.82 9.51
CA PRO A 309 22.46 -18.91 10.05
C PRO A 309 22.48 -18.80 11.58
N VAL A 310 21.40 -18.28 12.15
CA VAL A 310 21.30 -18.13 13.60
C VAL A 310 21.18 -19.52 14.25
N LYS A 311 22.11 -19.83 15.15
CA LYS A 311 22.17 -21.11 15.87
C LYS A 311 21.64 -20.95 17.29
N ASP A 312 20.67 -21.78 17.66
CA ASP A 312 20.23 -22.05 19.04
C ASP A 312 20.21 -20.88 20.03
N ALA A 313 19.34 -19.90 19.77
CA ALA A 313 18.94 -18.89 20.75
C ALA A 313 17.43 -18.99 21.03
N ALA A 314 17.04 -18.76 22.28
CA ALA A 314 15.66 -18.88 22.73
C ALA A 314 14.80 -17.64 22.38
N ASP A 315 15.40 -16.46 22.39
CA ASP A 315 14.71 -15.17 22.30
C ASP A 315 15.24 -14.31 21.15
N LEU A 316 15.06 -14.77 19.91
CA LEU A 316 15.52 -14.06 18.72
C LEU A 316 14.62 -12.87 18.36
N LYS A 317 15.24 -11.75 17.99
CA LYS A 317 14.59 -10.51 17.57
C LYS A 317 15.02 -10.13 16.15
N ALA A 318 14.04 -9.99 15.26
CA ALA A 318 14.26 -9.42 13.93
C ALA A 318 14.85 -8.01 14.03
N GLY A 319 15.79 -7.68 13.16
CA GLY A 319 16.55 -6.43 13.19
C GLY A 319 17.77 -6.44 14.11
N VAL A 320 17.81 -7.34 15.10
CA VAL A 320 18.92 -7.46 16.08
C VAL A 320 19.73 -8.73 15.83
N ASP A 321 19.10 -9.89 15.86
CA ASP A 321 19.78 -11.19 15.75
C ASP A 321 19.82 -11.72 14.30
N TYR A 322 18.85 -11.31 13.48
CA TYR A 322 18.74 -11.61 12.05
C TYR A 322 18.04 -10.45 11.34
N PRO A 323 18.25 -10.26 10.03
CA PRO A 323 17.61 -9.16 9.31
C PRO A 323 16.09 -9.38 9.20
N PRO A 324 15.27 -8.32 9.30
CA PRO A 324 13.82 -8.44 9.16
C PRO A 324 13.48 -8.88 7.74
N TRP A 325 12.54 -9.81 7.59
CA TRP A 325 12.14 -10.32 6.29
C TRP A 325 10.68 -10.76 6.29
N LEU A 326 10.11 -10.88 5.10
CA LEU A 326 8.69 -11.20 4.91
C LEU A 326 8.55 -12.49 4.09
N LEU A 327 7.45 -13.19 4.33
CA LEU A 327 7.07 -14.39 3.60
C LEU A 327 5.67 -14.22 3.02
N SER A 328 5.50 -14.57 1.75
CA SER A 328 4.21 -14.66 1.08
C SER A 328 3.98 -16.11 0.65
N PRO A 329 3.31 -16.92 1.49
CA PRO A 329 3.18 -18.35 1.27
C PRO A 329 2.12 -18.70 0.21
N GLN A 330 2.33 -19.82 -0.49
CA GLN A 330 1.47 -20.30 -1.58
C GLN A 330 0.09 -20.82 -1.11
N SER A 331 0.02 -21.30 0.13
CA SER A 331 -1.18 -21.80 0.81
C SER A 331 -0.66 -22.42 2.10
N GLY A 332 -1.18 -22.02 3.26
CA GLY A 332 -0.75 -22.42 4.61
C GLY A 332 0.40 -23.44 4.73
N ARG A 333 1.59 -22.96 5.14
CA ARG A 333 2.85 -23.69 5.44
C ARG A 333 3.86 -23.81 4.29
N ALA A 334 4.45 -22.69 3.90
CA ALA A 334 5.82 -22.71 3.38
C ALA A 334 6.80 -22.58 4.58
N ALA A 335 7.69 -23.56 4.78
CA ALA A 335 8.74 -23.50 5.80
C ALA A 335 9.99 -22.84 5.20
N CYS A 336 9.95 -21.52 4.99
CA CYS A 336 11.12 -20.77 4.55
C CYS A 336 11.92 -20.29 5.77
N THR A 337 13.19 -20.66 5.85
CA THR A 337 14.04 -20.33 7.00
C THR A 337 15.40 -19.80 6.54
N PRO A 338 15.44 -18.64 5.85
CA PRO A 338 16.66 -18.11 5.24
C PRO A 338 17.77 -17.81 6.25
N PHE A 339 17.39 -17.57 7.50
CA PHE A 339 18.29 -17.21 8.59
C PHE A 339 18.32 -18.26 9.72
N GLY A 340 17.76 -19.44 9.48
CA GLY A 340 17.64 -20.54 10.45
C GLY A 340 16.21 -20.74 10.97
N ALA A 341 15.91 -21.94 11.46
CA ALA A 341 14.53 -22.37 11.79
C ALA A 341 13.84 -21.57 12.91
N LYS A 342 14.63 -20.88 13.76
CA LYS A 342 14.11 -20.02 14.83
C LYS A 342 13.99 -18.54 14.41
N ALA A 343 14.53 -18.17 13.25
CA ALA A 343 14.40 -16.83 12.69
C ALA A 343 13.09 -16.72 11.90
N GLY A 344 12.01 -16.38 12.60
CA GLY A 344 10.69 -16.23 11.99
C GLY A 344 10.62 -15.11 10.95
N SER A 345 9.54 -15.09 10.17
CA SER A 345 9.19 -13.98 9.27
C SER A 345 8.21 -13.02 9.96
N THR A 346 8.23 -11.75 9.56
CA THR A 346 7.14 -10.83 9.88
C THR A 346 5.99 -11.03 8.87
N GLU A 347 4.78 -11.21 9.39
CA GLU A 347 3.58 -11.25 8.54
C GLU A 347 3.07 -9.83 8.28
N LEU A 348 3.11 -9.41 7.02
CA LEU A 348 2.35 -8.27 6.54
C LEU A 348 1.08 -8.81 5.87
N CYS A 349 -0.02 -8.83 6.63
CA CYS A 349 -1.34 -9.25 6.17
C CYS A 349 -1.93 -8.20 5.22
N CYS A 350 -1.55 -8.27 3.96
CA CYS A 350 -2.18 -7.55 2.84
C CYS A 350 -1.59 -8.03 1.50
N GLY A 351 -2.10 -7.51 0.39
CA GLY A 351 -1.77 -7.91 -0.98
C GLY A 351 -0.27 -8.00 -1.29
N SER A 352 0.04 -8.49 -2.48
CA SER A 352 1.41 -8.72 -2.94
C SER A 352 2.30 -7.47 -2.84
N MET A 353 1.79 -6.29 -3.21
CA MET A 353 2.55 -5.06 -3.44
C MET A 353 2.96 -4.31 -2.19
N ILE A 354 2.22 -4.44 -1.09
CA ILE A 354 2.62 -3.82 0.18
C ILE A 354 3.98 -4.33 0.67
N LYS A 355 4.37 -5.54 0.26
CA LYS A 355 5.67 -6.14 0.58
C LYS A 355 6.80 -5.52 -0.24
N TYR A 356 6.57 -5.22 -1.53
CA TYR A 356 7.51 -4.43 -2.33
C TYR A 356 7.70 -3.04 -1.71
N PHE A 357 6.62 -2.37 -1.31
CA PHE A 357 6.69 -1.10 -0.60
C PHE A 357 7.53 -1.21 0.68
N ALA A 358 7.26 -2.23 1.50
CA ALA A 358 8.00 -2.46 2.75
C ALA A 358 9.50 -2.66 2.52
N VAL A 359 9.88 -3.34 1.42
CA VAL A 359 11.28 -3.52 1.03
C VAL A 359 11.93 -2.21 0.58
N VAL A 360 11.25 -1.41 -0.25
CA VAL A 360 11.74 -0.10 -0.71
C VAL A 360 11.83 0.91 0.44
N ALA A 361 10.85 0.91 1.35
CA ALA A 361 10.80 1.76 2.53
C ALA A 361 11.77 1.32 3.64
N GLY A 362 12.51 0.22 3.45
CA GLY A 362 13.52 -0.25 4.38
C GLY A 362 12.94 -0.92 5.64
N LEU A 363 11.70 -1.39 5.61
CA LEU A 363 11.09 -2.16 6.72
C LEU A 363 11.55 -3.60 6.78
N ALA A 364 11.88 -4.16 5.62
CA ALA A 364 12.35 -5.52 5.47
C ALA A 364 13.58 -5.53 4.56
N SER A 365 14.55 -6.38 4.90
CA SER A 365 15.69 -6.69 4.04
C SER A 365 15.26 -7.42 2.76
N GLY A 366 14.13 -8.09 2.79
CA GLY A 366 13.58 -8.74 1.61
C GLY A 366 12.33 -9.53 1.90
N TYR A 367 11.77 -10.09 0.85
CA TYR A 367 10.69 -11.05 0.96
C TYR A 367 10.76 -12.15 -0.10
N VAL A 368 10.12 -13.27 0.21
CA VAL A 368 9.96 -14.41 -0.71
C VAL A 368 8.48 -14.62 -1.03
N GLN A 369 8.14 -14.59 -2.32
CA GLN A 369 6.85 -15.00 -2.89
C GLN A 369 6.95 -16.45 -3.35
N TYR A 370 6.07 -17.36 -2.91
CA TYR A 370 6.14 -18.79 -3.23
C TYR A 370 5.08 -19.27 -4.24
N GLU A 371 4.45 -18.38 -4.99
CA GLU A 371 3.47 -18.77 -6.00
C GLU A 371 4.17 -18.87 -7.36
N GLU A 372 3.95 -19.98 -8.07
CA GLU A 372 4.60 -20.22 -9.37
C GLU A 372 3.83 -19.61 -10.53
N LYS A 373 2.49 -19.55 -10.43
CA LYS A 373 1.63 -18.86 -11.38
C LYS A 373 1.12 -17.59 -10.74
N LEU A 374 1.53 -16.46 -11.28
CA LEU A 374 1.33 -15.14 -10.70
C LEU A 374 0.53 -14.25 -11.64
N LYS A 375 -0.17 -13.28 -11.05
CA LYS A 375 -0.88 -12.21 -11.76
C LYS A 375 0.10 -11.07 -12.05
N THR A 376 0.03 -10.49 -13.24
CA THR A 376 0.94 -9.41 -13.64
C THR A 376 0.69 -8.12 -12.86
N TRP A 377 -0.55 -7.80 -12.55
CA TRP A 377 -0.93 -6.58 -11.82
C TRP A 377 -0.44 -6.57 -10.36
N ASP A 378 -0.36 -7.73 -9.71
CA ASP A 378 0.24 -7.93 -8.37
C ASP A 378 1.74 -7.56 -8.30
N HIS A 379 2.45 -7.49 -9.43
CA HIS A 379 3.91 -7.51 -9.40
C HIS A 379 4.60 -6.50 -10.30
N ALA A 380 4.05 -6.14 -11.45
CA ALA A 380 4.76 -5.30 -12.41
C ALA A 380 5.19 -3.94 -11.82
N CYS A 381 4.29 -3.30 -11.06
CA CYS A 381 4.57 -2.02 -10.39
C CYS A 381 5.63 -2.19 -9.28
N GLY A 382 5.51 -3.23 -8.46
CA GLY A 382 6.47 -3.47 -7.37
C GLY A 382 7.87 -3.84 -7.84
N VAL A 383 7.98 -4.63 -8.91
CA VAL A 383 9.28 -5.03 -9.48
C VAL A 383 10.07 -3.82 -9.95
N ILE A 384 9.46 -2.92 -10.72
CA ILE A 384 10.16 -1.71 -11.18
C ILE A 384 10.49 -0.76 -10.03
N CYS A 385 9.59 -0.58 -9.06
CA CYS A 385 9.86 0.27 -7.91
C CYS A 385 11.07 -0.24 -7.09
N VAL A 386 11.22 -1.55 -6.93
CA VAL A 386 12.38 -2.12 -6.25
C VAL A 386 13.66 -1.94 -7.06
N ALA A 387 13.63 -2.24 -8.36
CA ALA A 387 14.79 -2.10 -9.23
C ALA A 387 15.32 -0.65 -9.24
N GLU A 388 14.42 0.31 -9.45
CA GLU A 388 14.77 1.74 -9.52
C GLU A 388 15.09 2.38 -8.16
N ALA A 389 14.77 1.70 -7.05
CA ALA A 389 15.28 2.06 -5.73
C ALA A 389 16.71 1.56 -5.48
N GLY A 390 17.28 0.74 -6.36
CA GLY A 390 18.56 0.07 -6.19
C GLY A 390 18.50 -1.27 -5.47
N GLY A 391 17.29 -1.82 -5.28
CA GLY A 391 17.07 -3.16 -4.78
C GLY A 391 17.12 -4.22 -5.89
N SER A 392 16.67 -5.44 -5.59
CA SER A 392 16.59 -6.51 -6.58
C SER A 392 15.27 -7.25 -6.44
N ALA A 393 14.54 -7.44 -7.54
CA ALA A 393 13.39 -8.33 -7.62
C ALA A 393 13.63 -9.33 -8.75
N ALA A 394 13.83 -10.61 -8.40
CA ALA A 394 14.23 -11.65 -9.33
C ALA A 394 13.40 -12.92 -9.12
N ALA A 395 13.10 -13.64 -10.20
CA ALA A 395 12.55 -14.99 -10.10
C ALA A 395 13.60 -15.95 -9.50
N THR A 396 13.17 -16.94 -8.73
CA THR A 396 14.09 -17.77 -7.92
C THR A 396 14.87 -18.80 -8.74
N ASP A 397 14.30 -19.21 -9.87
CA ASP A 397 14.91 -20.07 -10.89
C ASP A 397 15.77 -19.29 -11.89
N ALA A 398 15.61 -17.97 -11.94
CA ALA A 398 16.37 -17.13 -12.83
C ALA A 398 17.84 -17.19 -12.42
N SER A 399 18.57 -17.93 -13.25
CA SER A 399 19.90 -17.56 -13.68
C SER A 399 19.87 -16.10 -14.20
N SER A 400 19.86 -15.13 -13.28
CA SER A 400 20.22 -13.71 -13.44
C SER A 400 19.34 -12.78 -14.31
N GLY A 401 18.11 -13.15 -14.70
CA GLY A 401 17.23 -12.28 -15.49
C GLY A 401 16.19 -11.49 -14.66
N PRO A 402 15.80 -10.27 -15.06
CA PRO A 402 14.66 -9.55 -14.48
C PRO A 402 13.34 -10.29 -14.75
N VAL A 403 12.35 -10.13 -13.87
CA VAL A 403 11.00 -10.68 -14.06
C VAL A 403 10.36 -10.05 -15.32
N ARG A 404 9.75 -10.88 -16.17
CA ARG A 404 9.05 -10.48 -17.39
C ARG A 404 7.57 -10.85 -17.30
N PHE A 405 6.74 -10.03 -17.93
CA PHE A 405 5.29 -10.10 -17.83
C PHE A 405 4.65 -10.28 -19.22
N PRO A 406 4.62 -11.51 -19.76
CA PRO A 406 4.15 -11.78 -21.11
C PRO A 406 2.63 -11.64 -21.31
N GLY A 407 1.84 -11.54 -20.25
CA GLY A 407 0.37 -11.43 -20.33
C GLY A 407 -0.25 -11.18 -18.97
N ARG A 408 -1.54 -11.50 -18.80
CA ARG A 408 -2.25 -11.38 -17.51
C ARG A 408 -1.62 -12.23 -16.40
N PHE A 409 -1.14 -13.40 -16.78
CA PHE A 409 -0.44 -14.32 -15.90
C PHE A 409 0.98 -14.55 -16.41
N PHE A 410 1.87 -14.89 -15.48
CA PHE A 410 3.22 -15.32 -15.79
C PHE A 410 3.64 -16.43 -14.84
N GLU A 411 4.61 -17.23 -15.28
CA GLU A 411 5.11 -18.36 -14.51
C GLU A 411 6.55 -18.12 -14.09
N VAL A 412 6.85 -18.47 -12.84
CA VAL A 412 8.19 -18.46 -12.25
C VAL A 412 8.37 -19.74 -11.47
N LYS A 413 9.49 -20.45 -11.63
CA LYS A 413 9.73 -21.64 -10.82
C LYS A 413 10.27 -21.22 -9.45
N GLY A 414 9.65 -21.73 -8.39
CA GLY A 414 9.99 -21.43 -6.99
C GLY A 414 9.66 -20.01 -6.49
N GLY A 415 9.11 -19.15 -7.35
CA GLY A 415 8.58 -17.84 -6.97
C GLY A 415 9.50 -16.63 -7.22
N ILE A 416 9.28 -15.54 -6.48
CA ILE A 416 10.03 -14.27 -6.58
C ILE A 416 10.77 -13.98 -5.27
N VAL A 417 12.04 -13.63 -5.36
CA VAL A 417 12.83 -13.08 -4.25
C VAL A 417 13.07 -11.61 -4.51
N CYS A 418 12.70 -10.80 -3.52
CA CYS A 418 12.85 -9.36 -3.55
C CYS A 418 13.72 -8.92 -2.37
N THR A 419 14.69 -8.03 -2.62
CA THR A 419 15.60 -7.50 -1.60
C THR A 419 15.74 -6.00 -1.68
N SER A 420 15.91 -5.40 -0.51
CA SER A 420 16.03 -3.96 -0.29
C SER A 420 17.34 -3.41 -0.89
N PRO A 421 17.41 -2.10 -1.21
CA PRO A 421 18.66 -1.46 -1.64
C PRO A 421 19.78 -1.56 -0.59
N TRP A 422 19.43 -1.70 0.68
CA TRP A 422 20.40 -1.84 1.78
C TRP A 422 20.75 -3.29 2.14
N THR A 423 20.23 -4.26 1.40
CA THR A 423 20.44 -5.68 1.71
C THR A 423 21.82 -6.13 1.29
N THR A 424 22.55 -6.78 2.21
CA THR A 424 23.89 -7.28 1.89
C THR A 424 23.83 -8.50 0.97
N PRO A 425 24.91 -8.77 0.20
CA PRO A 425 24.99 -9.95 -0.64
C PRO A 425 24.72 -11.26 0.11
N GLU A 426 25.20 -11.39 1.35
CA GLU A 426 25.00 -12.58 2.18
C GLU A 426 23.52 -12.81 2.48
N VAL A 427 22.80 -11.75 2.87
CA VAL A 427 21.35 -11.82 3.16
C VAL A 427 20.55 -12.15 1.91
N HIS A 428 20.90 -11.54 0.78
CA HIS A 428 20.29 -11.83 -0.51
C HIS A 428 20.48 -13.30 -0.91
N GLN A 429 21.71 -13.84 -0.77
CA GLN A 429 21.99 -15.25 -1.07
C GLN A 429 21.24 -16.21 -0.14
N SER A 430 21.11 -15.88 1.15
CA SER A 430 20.29 -16.65 2.11
C SER A 430 18.82 -16.74 1.68
N LEU A 431 18.22 -15.62 1.25
CA LEU A 431 16.83 -15.59 0.76
C LEU A 431 16.66 -16.42 -0.51
N LEU A 432 17.56 -16.26 -1.49
CA LEU A 432 17.55 -17.05 -2.72
C LEU A 432 17.70 -18.55 -2.45
N ALA A 433 18.63 -18.94 -1.56
CA ALA A 433 18.85 -20.34 -1.22
C ALA A 433 17.60 -20.95 -0.58
N ALA A 434 16.95 -20.25 0.35
CA ALA A 434 15.74 -20.72 1.02
C ALA A 434 14.54 -20.84 0.06
N ALA A 435 14.44 -19.93 -0.92
CA ALA A 435 13.44 -20.04 -1.97
C ALA A 435 13.63 -21.30 -2.83
N LYS A 436 14.88 -21.61 -3.20
CA LYS A 436 15.24 -22.80 -4.01
C LYS A 436 15.08 -24.14 -3.29
N THR A 437 15.37 -24.21 -1.99
CA THR A 437 15.32 -25.49 -1.25
C THR A 437 13.90 -26.04 -1.09
N ASN A 438 12.87 -25.20 -1.10
CA ASN A 438 11.48 -25.63 -0.93
C ASN A 438 10.78 -25.99 -2.25
N SER A 439 11.21 -25.45 -3.39
CA SER A 439 10.66 -25.82 -4.71
C SER A 439 11.04 -27.25 -5.14
N ALA A 440 12.07 -27.84 -4.52
CA ALA A 440 12.43 -29.25 -4.72
C ALA A 440 11.53 -30.23 -3.93
N ALA A 441 10.84 -29.77 -2.88
CA ALA A 441 10.01 -30.61 -2.01
C ALA A 441 8.55 -30.72 -2.48
N SER A 442 8.10 -29.89 -3.42
CA SER A 442 6.75 -29.91 -4.02
C SER A 442 6.66 -30.73 -5.31
N GLY A 443 7.73 -31.43 -5.70
CA GLY A 443 7.84 -32.20 -6.95
C GLY A 443 7.70 -33.72 -6.82
N GLU A 444 7.16 -34.24 -5.71
CA GLU A 444 6.81 -35.66 -5.54
C GLU A 444 5.30 -35.91 -5.58
#